data_AF-A0A642C4H7-F1
#
_entry.id   AF-A0A642C4H7-F1
#
_cell.length_a   1.000
_cell.length_b   1.000
_cell.length_c   1.000
_cell.angle_alpha   90.00
_cell.angle_beta   90.00
_cell.angle_gamma   90.00
#
_symmetry.space_group_name_H-M   'P 1'
#
loop_
_entity.id
_entity.type
_entity.pdbx_description
1 polymer ?
#
loop_
_entity_poly.entity_id
_entity_poly.type
_entity_poly.pdbx_seq_one_letter_code
_entity_poly.pdbx_strand_id
1 'polypeptide(L)'
;MRSFILLLCLIPTIICAQNLSLEDQLKQAIKGKKAEIGIAVIIDGKDTVTVNNDIHYPLMSVFKFHQALALADYMGKQQQSLNFELTIKKEDLKPDTYSPLRDSFPQGGFNID
;
A
#
# COMPACT_ATOMS: atom_id res chain seq x y z
N MET A 1 -12.86 -16.42 -54.07
CA MET A 1 -11.69 -15.58 -53.73
C MET A 1 -12.08 -14.32 -52.94
N ARG A 2 -13.09 -13.53 -53.36
CA ARG A 2 -13.56 -12.34 -52.62
C ARG A 2 -14.03 -12.62 -51.17
N SER A 3 -14.80 -13.68 -50.92
CA SER A 3 -15.20 -14.01 -49.53
C SER A 3 -14.05 -14.48 -48.63
N PHE A 4 -13.00 -15.07 -49.21
CA PHE A 4 -11.83 -15.53 -48.44
C PHE A 4 -10.97 -14.35 -47.96
N ILE A 5 -10.89 -13.28 -48.76
CA ILE A 5 -10.20 -12.04 -48.42
C ILE A 5 -10.95 -11.29 -47.32
N LEU A 6 -12.29 -11.25 -47.38
CA LEU A 6 -13.12 -10.64 -46.33
C LEU A 6 -12.98 -11.37 -44.98
N LEU A 7 -12.94 -12.71 -44.98
CA LEU A 7 -12.74 -13.51 -43.77
C LEU A 7 -11.34 -13.29 -43.16
N LEU A 8 -10.30 -13.15 -44.01
CA LEU A 8 -8.93 -12.90 -43.56
C LEU A 8 -8.75 -11.50 -42.94
N CYS A 9 -9.50 -10.49 -43.41
CA CYS A 9 -9.51 -9.13 -42.86
C CYS A 9 -10.23 -9.01 -41.49
N LEU A 10 -11.06 -9.98 -41.11
CA LEU A 10 -11.82 -9.99 -39.85
C LEU A 10 -11.04 -10.61 -38.67
N ILE A 11 -9.98 -11.37 -38.93
CA ILE A 11 -9.17 -12.02 -37.89
C ILE A 11 -8.36 -11.00 -37.04
N PRO A 12 -7.75 -9.94 -37.60
CA PRO A 12 -6.98 -8.97 -36.82
C PRO A 12 -7.83 -8.14 -35.84
N THR A 13 -9.10 -7.87 -36.18
CA THR A 13 -9.99 -7.02 -35.36
C THR A 13 -10.46 -7.74 -34.10
N ILE A 14 -10.61 -9.07 -34.15
CA ILE A 14 -11.01 -9.90 -33.00
C ILE A 14 -9.85 -10.00 -31.97
N ILE A 15 -8.60 -10.03 -32.45
CA ILE A 15 -7.42 -10.10 -31.58
C ILE A 15 -7.22 -8.79 -30.80
N CYS A 16 -7.52 -7.64 -31.39
CA CYS A 16 -7.44 -6.33 -30.73
C CYS A 16 -8.58 -6.03 -29.73
N ALA A 17 -9.61 -6.87 -29.65
CA ALA A 17 -10.79 -6.65 -28.80
C ALA A 17 -10.74 -7.41 -27.45
N GLN A 18 -9.63 -8.10 -27.14
CA GLN A 18 -9.49 -8.79 -25.85
C GLN A 18 -9.20 -7.75 -24.76
N ASN A 19 -10.17 -7.54 -23.85
CA ASN A 19 -9.91 -6.78 -22.63
C ASN A 19 -8.88 -7.55 -21.78
N LEU A 20 -7.71 -6.94 -21.59
CA LEU A 20 -6.66 -7.50 -20.71
C LEU A 20 -7.22 -7.66 -19.29
N SER A 21 -6.88 -8.77 -18.65
CA SER A 21 -7.19 -8.95 -17.23
C SER A 21 -6.54 -7.85 -16.40
N LEU A 22 -7.08 -7.56 -15.21
CA LEU A 22 -6.46 -6.58 -14.30
C LEU A 22 -5.00 -6.96 -13.98
N GLU A 23 -4.73 -8.25 -13.82
CA GLU A 23 -3.38 -8.76 -13.58
C GLU A 23 -2.42 -8.43 -14.73
N ASP A 24 -2.84 -8.63 -15.98
CA ASP A 24 -2.03 -8.33 -17.16
C ASP A 24 -1.79 -6.82 -17.29
N GLN A 25 -2.81 -6.00 -17.01
CA GLN A 25 -2.68 -4.55 -17.01
C GLN A 25 -1.65 -4.08 -15.97
N LEU A 26 -1.68 -4.64 -14.75
CA LEU A 26 -0.74 -4.33 -13.69
C LEU A 26 0.69 -4.79 -14.03
N LYS A 27 0.84 -6.01 -14.57
CA LYS A 27 2.13 -6.53 -15.08
C LYS A 27 2.69 -5.63 -16.20
N GLN A 28 1.84 -5.15 -17.10
CA GLN A 28 2.24 -4.25 -18.16
C GLN A 28 2.67 -2.87 -17.61
N ALA A 29 1.98 -2.34 -16.60
CA ALA A 29 2.30 -1.05 -15.99
C ALA A 29 3.70 -1.02 -15.36
N ILE A 30 4.13 -2.14 -14.78
CA ILE A 30 5.46 -2.26 -14.15
C ILE A 30 6.55 -2.76 -15.11
N LYS A 31 6.18 -3.16 -16.34
CA LYS A 31 7.13 -3.71 -17.31
C LYS A 31 8.23 -2.69 -17.66
N GLY A 32 9.48 -3.14 -17.60
CA GLY A 32 10.65 -2.32 -17.95
C GLY A 32 11.01 -1.25 -16.90
N LYS A 33 10.31 -1.19 -15.76
CA LYS A 33 10.75 -0.35 -14.63
C LYS A 33 11.96 -1.00 -13.97
N LYS A 34 12.97 -0.20 -13.64
CA LYS A 34 14.19 -0.65 -12.96
C LYS A 34 13.97 -0.74 -11.45
N ALA A 35 13.02 -1.57 -11.03
CA ALA A 35 12.67 -1.81 -9.63
C ALA A 35 11.96 -3.16 -9.47
N GLU A 36 12.03 -3.74 -8.27
CA GLU A 36 11.18 -4.85 -7.86
C GLU A 36 9.86 -4.28 -7.32
N ILE A 37 8.74 -4.62 -7.97
CA ILE A 37 7.43 -4.02 -7.66
C ILE A 37 6.44 -5.13 -7.35
N GLY A 38 5.93 -5.11 -6.11
CA GLY A 38 4.83 -5.96 -5.66
C GLY A 38 3.51 -5.19 -5.70
N ILE A 39 2.44 -5.85 -6.14
CA ILE A 39 1.09 -5.27 -6.16
C ILE A 39 0.13 -6.29 -5.57
N ALA A 40 -0.73 -5.84 -4.66
CA ALA A 40 -1.86 -6.61 -4.17
C ALA A 40 -3.11 -5.71 -4.16
N VAL A 41 -4.18 -6.15 -4.81
CA VAL A 41 -5.47 -5.44 -4.86
C VAL A 41 -6.54 -6.39 -4.35
N ILE A 42 -7.17 -6.02 -3.23
CA ILE A 42 -8.31 -6.74 -2.67
C ILE A 42 -9.59 -6.07 -3.19
N ILE A 43 -10.44 -6.85 -3.86
CA ILE A 43 -11.72 -6.43 -4.44
C ILE A 43 -12.84 -7.02 -3.59
N ASP A 44 -13.73 -6.15 -3.10
CA ASP A 44 -14.89 -6.51 -2.28
C ASP A 44 -14.57 -7.44 -1.09
N GLY A 45 -13.35 -7.35 -0.55
CA GLY A 45 -12.87 -8.13 0.59
C GLY A 45 -12.66 -9.63 0.31
N LYS A 46 -12.66 -10.08 -0.95
CA LYS A 46 -12.55 -11.50 -1.32
C LYS A 46 -11.52 -11.74 -2.40
N ASP A 47 -11.77 -11.21 -3.60
CA ASP A 47 -10.93 -11.47 -4.76
C ASP A 47 -9.65 -10.67 -4.63
N THR A 48 -8.51 -11.33 -4.79
CA THR A 48 -7.21 -10.66 -4.69
C THR A 48 -6.44 -10.85 -5.99
N VAL A 49 -6.13 -9.75 -6.66
CA VAL A 49 -5.17 -9.75 -7.78
C VAL A 49 -3.79 -9.41 -7.22
N THR A 50 -2.81 -10.25 -7.51
CA THR A 50 -1.43 -10.03 -7.05
C THR A 50 -0.42 -10.07 -8.18
N VAL A 51 0.66 -9.32 -8.03
CA VAL A 51 1.84 -9.33 -8.90
C VAL A 51 3.06 -9.43 -7.98
N ASN A 52 3.93 -10.43 -8.20
CA ASN A 52 5.14 -10.67 -7.41
C ASN A 52 4.90 -10.83 -5.88
N ASN A 53 3.90 -11.63 -5.51
CA ASN A 53 3.41 -11.78 -4.13
C ASN A 53 4.39 -12.49 -3.18
N ASP A 54 5.21 -13.41 -3.69
CA ASP A 54 6.10 -14.24 -2.86
C ASP A 54 7.38 -13.51 -2.41
N ILE A 55 7.53 -12.25 -2.80
CA ILE A 55 8.69 -11.42 -2.48
C ILE A 55 8.46 -10.68 -1.16
N HIS A 56 9.48 -10.64 -0.31
CA HIS A 56 9.44 -9.90 0.96
C HIS A 56 9.90 -8.45 0.76
N TYR A 57 8.96 -7.51 0.86
CA TYR A 57 9.23 -6.08 0.71
C TYR A 57 9.50 -5.39 2.04
N PRO A 58 10.42 -4.40 2.08
CA PRO A 58 10.61 -3.57 3.26
C PRO A 58 9.38 -2.67 3.50
N LEU A 59 8.74 -2.82 4.66
CA LEU A 59 7.52 -2.04 4.98
C LEU A 59 7.79 -0.55 5.19
N MET A 60 8.99 -0.18 5.65
CA MET A 60 9.31 1.20 6.04
C MET A 60 8.21 1.76 6.98
N SER A 61 7.73 2.98 6.75
CA SER A 61 6.67 3.57 7.58
C SER A 61 5.29 2.95 7.40
N VAL A 62 5.06 2.04 6.43
CA VAL A 62 3.79 1.27 6.32
C VAL A 62 3.58 0.39 7.56
N PHE A 63 4.66 -0.06 8.21
CA PHE A 63 4.59 -0.83 9.45
C PHE A 63 3.84 -0.09 10.59
N LYS A 64 3.83 1.25 10.59
CA LYS A 64 3.14 2.05 11.61
C LYS A 64 1.62 1.79 11.66
N PHE A 65 1.01 1.36 10.55
CA PHE A 65 -0.40 0.91 10.56
C PHE A 65 -0.59 -0.30 11.50
N HIS A 66 0.30 -1.28 11.41
CA HIS A 66 0.25 -2.49 12.24
C HIS A 66 0.55 -2.18 13.71
N GLN A 67 1.48 -1.25 13.97
CA GLN A 67 1.74 -0.75 15.33
C GLN A 67 0.51 -0.07 15.94
N ALA A 68 -0.16 0.80 15.17
CA ALA A 68 -1.37 1.48 15.61
C ALA A 68 -2.50 0.48 15.91
N LEU A 69 -2.69 -0.52 15.05
CA LEU A 69 -3.67 -1.59 15.27
C LEU A 69 -3.37 -2.39 16.55
N ALA A 70 -2.11 -2.77 16.75
CA ALA A 70 -1.69 -3.51 17.96
C ALA A 70 -1.87 -2.67 19.23
N LEU A 71 -1.56 -1.37 19.18
CA LEU A 71 -1.78 -0.46 20.30
C LEU A 71 -3.27 -0.32 20.63
N ALA A 72 -4.13 -0.13 19.62
CA ALA A 72 -5.57 -0.03 19.82
C ALA A 72 -6.17 -1.30 20.42
N ASP A 73 -5.79 -2.49 19.94
CA ASP A 73 -6.19 -3.77 20.51
C ASP A 73 -5.72 -3.93 21.96
N TYR A 74 -4.46 -3.59 22.24
CA TYR A 74 -3.91 -3.61 23.59
C TYR A 74 -4.70 -2.70 24.55
N MET A 75 -4.94 -1.44 24.15
CA MET A 75 -5.69 -0.48 24.96
C MET A 75 -7.13 -0.97 25.20
N GLY A 76 -7.79 -1.51 24.17
CA GLY A 76 -9.11 -2.12 24.31
C GLY A 76 -9.14 -3.27 25.32
N LYS A 77 -8.13 -4.16 25.29
CA LYS A 77 -7.99 -5.26 26.26
C LYS A 77 -7.71 -4.79 27.69
N GLN A 78 -6.99 -3.67 27.84
CA GLN A 78 -6.75 -3.05 29.14
C GLN A 78 -7.90 -2.12 29.61
N GLN A 79 -8.96 -1.97 28.81
CA GLN A 79 -10.03 -0.99 29.05
C GLN A 79 -9.50 0.44 29.21
N GLN A 80 -8.39 0.75 28.53
CA GLN A 80 -7.74 2.05 28.56
C GLN A 80 -8.38 2.98 27.52
N SER A 81 -8.70 4.21 27.93
CA SER A 81 -9.20 5.24 27.01
C SER A 81 -8.14 5.59 25.97
N LEU A 82 -8.58 5.86 24.73
CA LEU A 82 -7.70 6.39 23.69
C LEU A 82 -7.16 7.79 24.05
N ASN A 83 -7.92 8.59 24.80
CA ASN A 83 -7.50 9.90 25.30
C ASN A 83 -6.57 9.79 26.52
N PHE A 84 -5.73 8.75 26.56
CA PHE A 84 -4.80 8.56 27.65
C PHE A 84 -3.61 9.49 27.45
N GLU A 85 -3.45 10.44 28.36
CA GLU A 85 -2.36 11.41 28.26
C GLU A 85 -0.98 10.76 28.45
N LEU A 86 -0.11 11.02 27.48
CA LEU A 86 1.31 10.70 27.53
C LEU A 86 2.13 11.98 27.64
N THR A 87 2.99 12.07 28.66
CA THR A 87 3.99 13.13 28.73
C THR A 87 5.12 12.82 27.75
N ILE A 88 5.27 13.64 26.71
CA ILE A 88 6.36 13.56 25.75
C ILE A 88 7.48 14.47 26.23
N LYS A 89 8.62 13.87 26.56
CA LYS A 89 9.77 14.62 27.04
C LYS A 89 10.72 14.94 25.86
N LYS A 90 11.74 15.76 26.11
CA LYS A 90 12.62 16.29 25.06
C LYS A 90 13.51 15.23 24.40
N GLU A 91 13.90 14.21 25.17
CA GLU A 91 14.74 13.09 24.76
C GLU A 91 14.02 12.01 23.91
N ASP A 92 12.68 11.96 23.96
CA ASP A 92 11.78 11.14 23.15
C ASP A 92 11.76 11.69 21.71
N LEU A 93 11.95 13.00 21.57
CA LEU A 93 12.00 13.74 20.31
C LEU A 93 13.41 13.68 19.70
N LYS A 94 13.76 12.53 19.11
CA LYS A 94 15.08 12.30 18.53
C LYS A 94 15.44 13.31 17.42
N PRO A 95 16.70 13.78 17.36
CA PRO A 95 17.21 14.56 16.22
C PRO A 95 17.41 13.64 14.99
N ASP A 96 17.75 14.25 13.85
CA ASP A 96 18.21 13.55 12.62
C ASP A 96 17.22 12.51 12.07
N THR A 97 15.92 12.74 12.29
CA THR A 97 14.83 11.93 11.75
C THR A 97 13.63 12.80 11.43
N TYR A 98 12.75 12.32 10.55
CA TYR A 98 11.49 13.00 10.25
C TYR A 98 10.55 12.91 11.47
N SER A 99 10.22 14.05 12.07
CA SER A 99 9.33 14.13 13.23
C SER A 99 8.57 15.46 13.26
N PRO A 100 7.38 15.52 12.66
CA PRO A 100 6.50 16.69 12.76
C PRO A 100 6.18 17.07 14.21
N LEU A 101 6.09 16.07 15.10
CA LEU A 101 5.85 16.30 16.52
C LEU A 101 6.99 17.10 17.17
N ARG A 102 8.25 16.76 16.87
CA ARG A 102 9.41 17.53 17.33
C ARG A 102 9.42 18.93 16.73
N ASP A 103 9.10 19.05 15.44
CA ASP A 103 9.17 20.34 14.74
C ASP A 103 8.11 21.32 15.29
N SER A 104 6.94 20.81 15.68
CA SER A 104 5.89 21.59 16.37
C SER A 104 6.19 21.87 17.84
N PHE A 105 6.81 20.93 18.54
CA PHE A 105 7.08 21.03 19.98
C PHE A 105 8.57 20.80 20.28
N PRO A 106 9.45 21.72 19.83
CA PRO A 106 10.90 21.48 19.86
C PRO A 106 11.47 21.37 21.27
N GLN A 107 10.79 21.86 22.30
CA GLN A 107 11.27 21.76 23.68
C GLN A 107 10.78 20.49 24.40
N GLY A 108 9.85 19.72 23.82
CA GLY A 108 9.18 18.63 24.53
C GLY A 108 8.48 19.15 25.80
N GLY A 109 8.26 18.26 26.77
CA GLY A 109 7.68 18.61 28.06
C GLY A 109 6.19 18.94 28.00
N PHE A 110 5.45 18.36 27.04
CA PHE A 110 4.01 18.53 26.86
C PHE A 110 3.29 17.19 27.01
N ASN A 111 2.01 17.24 27.32
CA ASN A 111 1.13 16.08 27.30
C ASN A 111 0.41 16.00 25.95
N ILE A 112 0.23 14.79 25.44
CA ILE A 112 -0.60 14.49 24.27
C ILE A 112 -1.62 13.42 24.66
N ASP A 113 -2.87 13.62 24.25
CA ASP A 113 -3.97 12.66 24.37
C ASP A 113 -4.26 11.93 23.05
#